data_AF-A0A2E5HLH0-F1
#
_entry.id   AF-A0A2E5HLH0-F1
#
_cell.length_a   1.000
_cell.length_b   1.000
_cell.length_c   1.000
_cell.angle_alpha   90.00
_cell.angle_beta   90.00
_cell.angle_gamma   90.00
#
_symmetry.space_group_name_H-M   'P 1'
#
loop_
_entity.id
_entity.type
_entity.pdbx_description
1 polymer ?
#
loop_
_entity_poly.entity_id
_entity_poly.type
_entity_poly.pdbx_seq_one_letter_code
_entity_poly.pdbx_strand_id
1 'polypeptide(L)'
;MGEDTTKLSKAERKKLDRMEVALDRIDALLLKLGQQGLQRMSRSSLTELQASAQTAHNAALIAIERQLEVLATLSERYMERDPLFQMSQYMATLNKLWLLVGATRRRHEAGETPDELLDLIGAARRKYEVLDDPIVVQALGASGWVTDTDFVGVTIYMGVRGQPGVIYQASNAKPTRYFGTDPRGLLNQSVSDYLPYTIRDFAHGAFTFSNAKVSHDGRMSLHKALRVSEAPYTGSAAYKEFAVGRWTELVERLRENELNPLSGSGSTLAYLEPSGFGELEIDMKSSLASSPLLDDKGATLMMEVSLREENNHLIDNLEAMLDNRRSFPLPAALFGRVSVRQGQLKLYPMTAIYDESVTLYRGPKVHEVHLSLEKIKYSKSGVHRRSR
;
A
#
# COMPACT_ATOMS: atom_id res chain seq x y z
N MET A 1 -22.29 41.38 -15.25
CA MET A 1 -21.17 40.48 -14.95
C MET A 1 -20.63 40.88 -13.59
N GLY A 2 -21.11 40.24 -12.53
CA GLY A 2 -20.60 40.47 -11.18
C GLY A 2 -19.43 39.53 -10.94
N GLU A 3 -18.26 40.09 -10.65
CA GLU A 3 -17.15 39.36 -10.04
C GLU A 3 -17.58 38.91 -8.64
N ASP A 4 -17.94 37.65 -8.52
CA ASP A 4 -18.13 36.99 -7.23
C ASP A 4 -16.75 36.69 -6.65
N THR A 5 -16.09 37.72 -6.10
CA THR A 5 -14.90 37.55 -5.27
C THR A 5 -15.37 37.07 -3.90
N THR A 6 -15.43 35.74 -3.73
CA THR A 6 -15.74 35.10 -2.44
C THR A 6 -14.75 35.59 -1.40
N LYS A 7 -15.15 36.55 -0.56
CA LYS A 7 -14.30 37.11 0.49
C LYS A 7 -13.96 36.02 1.50
N LEU A 8 -12.69 35.60 1.56
CA LEU A 8 -12.18 34.66 2.55
C LEU A 8 -12.60 35.06 3.97
N SER A 9 -13.17 34.11 4.71
CA SER A 9 -13.55 34.26 6.10
C SER A 9 -12.34 34.50 7.01
N LYS A 10 -12.57 35.09 8.19
CA LYS A 10 -11.51 35.30 9.22
C LYS A 10 -10.82 34.00 9.64
N ALA A 11 -11.55 32.88 9.62
CA ALA A 11 -11.02 31.57 9.96
C ALA A 11 -10.07 31.04 8.88
N GLU A 12 -10.41 31.23 7.61
CA GLU A 12 -9.58 30.85 6.45
C GLU A 12 -8.30 31.67 6.39
N ARG A 13 -8.37 32.99 6.59
CA ARG A 13 -7.17 33.85 6.67
C ARG A 13 -6.21 33.39 7.77
N LYS A 14 -6.72 33.15 8.98
CA LYS A 14 -5.91 32.61 10.09
C LYS A 14 -5.35 31.21 9.81
N LYS A 15 -5.96 30.44 8.91
CA LYS A 15 -5.46 29.12 8.49
C LYS A 15 -4.30 29.30 7.51
N LEU A 16 -4.45 30.18 6.53
CA LEU A 16 -3.39 30.56 5.58
C LEU A 16 -2.16 31.13 6.30
N ASP A 17 -2.33 32.08 7.22
CA ASP A 17 -1.21 32.64 8.00
C ASP A 17 -0.44 31.55 8.78
N ARG A 18 -1.16 30.56 9.32
CA ARG A 18 -0.54 29.43 10.02
C ARG A 18 0.19 28.47 9.08
N MET A 19 -0.31 28.30 7.85
CA MET A 19 0.35 27.50 6.82
C MET A 19 1.67 28.15 6.42
N GLU A 20 1.69 29.46 6.18
CA GLU A 20 2.91 30.20 5.83
C GLU A 20 4.02 30.03 6.88
N VAL A 21 3.69 30.30 8.15
CA VAL A 21 4.64 30.15 9.27
C VAL A 21 5.12 28.70 9.42
N ALA A 22 4.25 27.71 9.20
CA ALA A 22 4.62 26.31 9.25
C ALA A 22 5.58 25.93 8.11
N LEU A 23 5.29 26.37 6.89
CA LEU A 23 6.13 26.10 5.71
C LEU A 23 7.54 26.69 5.90
N ASP A 24 7.66 27.93 6.38
CA ASP A 24 8.96 28.56 6.66
C ASP A 24 9.79 27.78 7.68
N ARG A 25 9.15 27.36 8.77
CA ARG A 25 9.83 26.58 9.81
C ARG A 25 10.30 25.23 9.29
N ILE A 26 9.47 24.55 8.49
CA ILE A 26 9.77 23.24 7.95
C ILE A 26 10.88 23.34 6.90
N ASP A 27 10.86 24.33 6.01
CA ASP A 27 11.94 24.56 5.04
C ASP A 27 13.29 24.81 5.73
N ALA A 28 13.31 25.64 6.77
CA ALA A 28 14.52 25.89 7.55
C ALA A 28 15.06 24.61 8.20
N LEU A 29 14.17 23.76 8.73
CA LEU A 29 14.55 22.46 9.27
C LEU A 29 15.12 21.54 8.19
N LEU A 30 14.46 21.43 7.03
CA LEU A 30 14.92 20.59 5.93
C LEU A 30 16.31 20.99 5.44
N LEU A 31 16.55 22.29 5.28
CA LEU A 31 17.86 22.83 4.90
C LEU A 31 18.92 22.47 5.95
N LYS A 32 18.61 22.66 7.24
CA LYS A 32 19.50 22.32 8.35
C LYS A 32 19.83 20.82 8.36
N LEU A 33 18.84 19.95 8.20
CA LEU A 33 19.02 18.49 8.14
C LEU A 33 19.89 18.09 6.94
N GLY A 34 19.66 18.70 5.78
CA GLY A 34 20.47 18.49 4.58
C GLY A 34 21.94 18.89 4.77
N GLN A 35 22.20 20.02 5.43
CA GLN A 35 23.56 20.51 5.71
C GLN A 35 24.27 19.70 6.81
N GLN A 36 23.54 19.32 7.86
CA GLN A 36 24.08 18.55 8.99
C GLN A 36 24.45 17.12 8.58
N GLY A 37 23.64 16.52 7.70
CA GLY A 37 23.80 15.13 7.28
C GLY A 37 23.45 14.12 8.37
N LEU A 38 23.09 12.91 7.95
CA LEU A 38 22.58 11.87 8.85
C LEU A 38 23.58 11.47 9.95
N GLN A 39 24.88 11.47 9.64
CA GLN A 39 25.97 11.12 10.57
C GLN A 39 26.04 12.01 11.81
N ARG A 40 25.53 13.24 11.71
CA ARG A 40 25.53 14.20 12.82
C ARG A 40 24.17 14.32 13.49
N MET A 41 23.16 13.53 13.09
CA MET A 41 21.85 13.56 13.75
C MET A 41 21.97 13.18 15.22
N SER A 42 21.26 13.94 16.04
CA SER A 42 21.21 13.76 17.49
C SER A 42 19.76 13.65 17.95
N ARG A 43 19.56 13.35 19.24
CA ARG A 43 18.22 13.35 19.83
C ARG A 43 17.53 14.72 19.70
N SER A 44 18.29 15.82 19.68
CA SER A 44 17.70 17.15 19.46
C SER A 44 17.16 17.31 18.05
N SER A 45 17.82 16.76 17.02
CA SER A 45 17.28 16.74 15.66
C SER A 45 15.98 15.95 15.56
N LEU A 46 15.85 14.84 16.30
CA LEU A 46 14.61 14.07 16.39
C LEU A 46 13.49 14.88 17.05
N THR A 47 13.78 15.58 18.16
CA THR A 47 12.82 16.47 18.81
C THR A 47 12.39 17.62 17.90
N GLU A 48 13.29 18.17 17.09
CA GLU A 48 12.97 19.22 16.11
C GLU A 48 12.05 18.71 14.99
N LEU A 49 12.26 17.48 14.51
CA LEU A 49 11.37 16.81 13.54
C LEU A 49 9.96 16.62 14.12
N GLN A 50 9.87 16.08 15.33
CA GLN A 50 8.59 15.88 16.02
C GLN A 50 7.86 17.21 16.29
N ALA A 51 8.58 18.25 16.73
CA ALA A 51 8.01 19.58 16.92
C ALA A 51 7.52 20.21 15.59
N SER A 52 8.19 19.91 14.49
CA SER A 52 7.78 20.37 13.15
C SER A 52 6.58 19.59 12.63
N ALA A 53 6.47 18.29 12.91
CA ALA A 53 5.27 17.50 12.64
C ALA A 53 4.05 18.09 13.37
N GLN A 54 4.20 18.43 14.65
CA GLN A 54 3.14 19.12 15.41
C GLN A 54 2.80 20.51 14.84
N THR A 55 3.79 21.23 14.32
CA THR A 55 3.56 22.53 13.66
C THR A 55 2.75 22.34 12.37
N ALA A 56 3.11 21.36 11.55
CA ALA A 56 2.37 20.98 10.34
C ALA A 56 0.92 20.58 10.66
N HIS A 57 0.73 19.77 11.71
CA HIS A 57 -0.60 19.37 12.21
C HIS A 57 -1.48 20.58 12.50
N ASN A 58 -0.96 21.54 13.29
CA ASN A 58 -1.68 22.74 13.70
C ASN A 58 -2.03 23.68 12.53
N ALA A 59 -1.30 23.56 11.42
CA ALA A 59 -1.52 24.27 10.17
C ALA A 59 -2.38 23.48 9.17
N ALA A 60 -2.86 22.28 9.54
CA ALA A 60 -3.59 21.36 8.67
C ALA A 60 -2.82 20.90 7.42
N LEU A 61 -1.48 20.80 7.54
CA LEU A 61 -0.59 20.28 6.51
C LEU A 61 -0.38 18.77 6.68
N ILE A 62 -1.46 17.99 6.57
CA ILE A 62 -1.52 16.57 6.97
C ILE A 62 -0.52 15.67 6.22
N ALA A 63 -0.33 15.88 4.92
CA ALA A 63 0.62 15.11 4.13
C ALA A 63 2.07 15.39 4.57
N ILE A 64 2.38 16.65 4.85
CA ILE A 64 3.69 17.12 5.32
C ILE A 64 3.96 16.60 6.75
N GLU A 65 2.98 16.69 7.64
CA GLU A 65 3.00 16.09 8.99
C GLU A 65 3.38 14.62 8.94
N ARG A 66 2.66 13.82 8.13
CA ARG A 66 2.95 12.39 7.99
C ARG A 66 4.36 12.11 7.47
N GLN A 67 4.85 12.88 6.50
CA GLN A 67 6.21 12.69 6.00
C GLN A 67 7.26 13.09 7.05
N LEU A 68 7.00 14.10 7.89
CA LEU A 68 7.86 14.46 9.02
C LEU A 68 7.91 13.35 10.08
N GLU A 69 6.78 12.72 10.38
CA GLU A 69 6.71 11.56 11.29
C GLU A 69 7.51 10.37 10.74
N VAL A 70 7.32 10.03 9.45
CA VAL A 70 8.08 8.96 8.79
C VAL A 70 9.58 9.27 8.82
N LEU A 71 9.97 10.53 8.55
CA LEU A 71 11.36 10.96 8.61
C LEU A 71 11.93 10.83 10.03
N ALA A 72 11.17 11.23 11.06
CA ALA A 72 11.53 11.06 12.46
C ALA A 72 11.77 9.58 12.83
N THR A 73 10.86 8.69 12.44
CA THR A 73 11.01 7.23 12.66
C THR A 73 12.26 6.68 11.95
N LEU A 74 12.52 7.09 10.71
CA LEU A 74 13.72 6.65 9.98
C LEU A 74 15.00 7.18 10.63
N SER A 75 15.00 8.42 11.10
CA SER A 75 16.12 9.00 11.85
C SER A 75 16.37 8.28 13.17
N GLU A 76 15.32 7.94 13.90
CA GLU A 76 15.41 7.15 15.14
C GLU A 76 16.01 5.76 14.89
N ARG A 77 15.47 5.03 13.89
CA ARG A 77 16.02 3.74 13.45
C ARG A 77 17.50 3.82 13.10
N TYR A 78 17.93 4.86 12.38
CA TYR A 78 19.35 5.07 12.08
C TYR A 78 20.20 5.24 13.36
N MET A 79 19.74 6.08 14.29
CA MET A 79 20.45 6.34 15.54
C MET A 79 20.55 5.09 16.42
N GLU A 80 19.52 4.25 16.43
CA GLU A 80 19.47 2.98 17.15
C GLU A 80 20.21 1.85 16.45
N ARG A 81 20.72 2.09 15.24
CA ARG A 81 21.35 1.08 14.36
C ARG A 81 20.39 -0.09 14.07
N ASP A 82 19.11 0.21 13.94
CA ASP A 82 18.07 -0.75 13.58
C ASP A 82 18.36 -1.30 12.17
N PRO A 83 18.47 -2.63 11.98
CA PRO A 83 18.68 -3.25 10.67
C PRO A 83 17.58 -2.95 9.65
N LEU A 84 16.39 -2.51 10.09
CA LEU A 84 15.30 -2.09 9.21
C LEU A 84 15.50 -0.68 8.63
N PHE A 85 16.54 0.05 9.04
CA PHE A 85 16.87 1.34 8.46
C PHE A 85 17.35 1.21 7.00
N GLN A 86 16.75 1.99 6.10
CA GLN A 86 17.16 2.06 4.70
C GLN A 86 17.48 3.51 4.29
N MET A 87 18.73 3.77 3.92
CA MET A 87 19.19 5.11 3.48
C MET A 87 18.39 5.63 2.28
N SER A 88 18.06 4.76 1.33
CA SER A 88 17.26 5.13 0.15
C SER A 88 15.85 5.57 0.54
N GLN A 89 15.22 4.95 1.54
CA GLN A 89 13.92 5.35 2.05
C GLN A 89 14.00 6.70 2.78
N TYR A 90 15.07 6.93 3.57
CA TYR A 90 15.33 8.21 4.22
C TYR A 90 15.44 9.35 3.20
N MET A 91 16.27 9.17 2.17
CA MET A 91 16.46 10.16 1.10
C MET A 91 15.17 10.40 0.30
N ALA A 92 14.42 9.34 -0.02
CA ALA A 92 13.15 9.46 -0.73
C ALA A 92 12.11 10.25 0.09
N THR A 93 12.04 10.00 1.40
CA THR A 93 11.15 10.73 2.32
C THR A 93 11.54 12.20 2.42
N LEU A 94 12.84 12.49 2.57
CA LEU A 94 13.35 13.85 2.62
C LEU A 94 13.05 14.63 1.32
N ASN A 95 13.31 14.02 0.16
CA ASN A 95 13.04 14.62 -1.15
C ASN A 95 11.54 14.86 -1.35
N LYS A 96 10.70 13.87 -1.00
CA LYS A 96 9.25 14.02 -1.10
C LYS A 96 8.73 15.15 -0.22
N LEU A 97 9.24 15.25 1.01
CA LEU A 97 8.90 16.31 1.93
C LEU A 97 9.32 17.69 1.39
N TRP A 98 10.54 17.82 0.86
CA TRP A 98 11.00 19.05 0.21
C TRP A 98 10.13 19.46 -0.99
N LEU A 99 9.77 18.50 -1.85
CA LEU A 99 8.88 18.74 -2.97
C LEU A 99 7.48 19.16 -2.53
N LEU A 100 6.90 18.48 -1.52
CA LEU A 100 5.59 18.81 -0.95
C LEU A 100 5.54 20.21 -0.36
N VAL A 101 6.55 20.58 0.43
CA VAL A 101 6.64 21.92 1.02
C VAL A 101 6.77 22.97 -0.07
N GLY A 102 7.68 22.79 -1.04
CA GLY A 102 7.86 23.73 -2.13
C GLY A 102 6.64 23.89 -3.04
N ALA A 103 5.93 22.79 -3.34
CA ALA A 103 4.70 22.85 -4.14
C ALA A 103 3.54 23.50 -3.40
N THR A 104 3.37 23.17 -2.12
CA THR A 104 2.35 23.78 -1.25
C THR A 104 2.59 25.27 -1.13
N ARG A 105 3.85 25.69 -0.89
CA ARG A 105 4.25 27.10 -0.82
C ARG A 105 3.89 27.86 -2.09
N ARG A 106 4.29 27.37 -3.27
CA ARG A 106 4.01 28.05 -4.54
C ARG A 106 2.51 28.26 -4.78
N ARG A 107 1.68 27.26 -4.51
CA ARG A 107 0.22 27.36 -4.71
C ARG A 107 -0.43 28.24 -3.63
N HIS A 108 0.05 28.18 -2.39
CA HIS A 108 -0.36 29.09 -1.32
C HIS A 108 -0.03 30.56 -1.65
N GLU A 109 1.18 30.84 -2.14
CA GLU A 109 1.63 32.17 -2.58
C GLU A 109 0.84 32.67 -3.81
N ALA A 110 0.37 31.74 -4.66
CA ALA A 110 -0.53 32.04 -5.77
C ALA A 110 -1.98 32.36 -5.34
N GLY A 111 -2.27 32.28 -4.04
CA GLY A 111 -3.57 32.63 -3.45
C GLY A 111 -4.57 31.49 -3.40
N GLU A 112 -4.15 30.25 -3.66
CA GLU A 112 -5.03 29.09 -3.57
C GLU A 112 -5.50 28.83 -2.13
N THR A 113 -6.78 28.46 -2.01
CA THR A 113 -7.41 28.17 -0.73
C THR A 113 -6.99 26.81 -0.18
N PRO A 114 -7.14 26.56 1.13
CA PRO A 114 -6.81 25.25 1.70
C PRO A 114 -7.59 24.08 1.10
N ASP A 115 -8.78 24.31 0.55
CA ASP A 115 -9.60 23.28 -0.10
C ASP A 115 -9.08 22.94 -1.50
N GLU A 116 -8.57 23.93 -2.24
CA GLU A 116 -7.91 23.73 -3.53
C GLU A 116 -6.55 23.02 -3.38
N LEU A 117 -5.91 23.16 -2.22
CA LEU A 117 -4.63 22.52 -1.88
C LEU A 117 -4.75 21.08 -1.35
N LEU A 118 -5.97 20.52 -1.24
CA LEU A 118 -6.20 19.22 -0.59
C LEU A 118 -5.41 18.06 -1.20
N ASP A 119 -5.11 18.12 -2.50
CA ASP A 119 -4.28 17.13 -3.20
C ASP A 119 -2.82 17.12 -2.72
N LEU A 120 -2.32 18.25 -2.21
CA LEU A 120 -0.97 18.41 -1.67
C LEU A 120 -0.91 18.25 -0.16
N ILE A 121 -1.83 18.91 0.56
CA ILE A 121 -1.78 18.96 2.03
C ILE A 121 -2.53 17.81 2.68
N GLY A 122 -3.38 17.11 1.93
CA GLY A 122 -4.21 16.02 2.44
C GLY A 122 -5.37 16.48 3.33
N ALA A 123 -6.35 15.60 3.54
CA ALA A 123 -7.50 15.88 4.40
C ALA A 123 -7.30 15.35 5.83
N ALA A 124 -7.61 16.18 6.84
CA ALA A 124 -7.54 15.80 8.26
C ALA A 124 -8.51 14.67 8.63
N ARG A 125 -9.65 14.59 7.93
CA ARG A 125 -10.56 13.45 7.95
C ARG A 125 -10.88 13.06 6.53
N ARG A 126 -10.85 11.75 6.23
CA ARG A 126 -11.32 11.26 4.93
C ARG A 126 -12.78 11.65 4.77
N LYS A 127 -13.04 12.49 3.78
CA LYS A 127 -14.40 12.72 3.29
C LYS A 127 -14.77 11.52 2.43
N TYR A 128 -15.94 10.96 2.68
CA TYR A 128 -16.50 9.89 1.87
C TYR A 128 -17.68 10.44 1.11
N GLU A 129 -17.69 10.22 -0.20
CA GLU A 129 -18.74 10.65 -1.11
C GLU A 129 -19.62 9.45 -1.44
N VAL A 130 -20.92 9.70 -1.48
CA VAL A 130 -21.91 8.67 -1.83
C VAL A 130 -21.81 8.43 -3.33
N LEU A 131 -21.73 7.16 -3.73
CA LEU A 131 -21.89 6.79 -5.13
C LEU A 131 -23.39 6.72 -5.44
N ASP A 132 -23.78 7.38 -6.53
CA ASP A 132 -25.18 7.48 -6.94
C ASP A 132 -25.76 6.13 -7.35
N ASP A 133 -24.97 5.32 -8.07
CA ASP A 133 -25.37 4.01 -8.58
C ASP A 133 -24.75 2.86 -7.79
N PRO A 134 -25.45 1.71 -7.67
CA PRO A 134 -24.85 0.49 -7.19
C PRO A 134 -23.64 0.08 -8.04
N ILE A 135 -22.56 -0.32 -7.37
CA ILE A 135 -21.35 -0.80 -8.04
C ILE A 135 -21.20 -2.30 -7.86
N VAL A 136 -20.69 -2.97 -8.90
CA VAL A 136 -20.31 -4.39 -8.83
C VAL A 136 -18.79 -4.45 -8.71
N VAL A 137 -18.31 -5.13 -7.68
CA VAL A 137 -16.90 -5.26 -7.37
C VAL A 137 -16.49 -6.73 -7.24
N GLN A 138 -15.25 -7.05 -7.59
CA GLN A 138 -14.66 -8.36 -7.30
C GLN A 138 -13.32 -8.14 -6.61
N ALA A 139 -13.05 -8.91 -5.55
CA ALA A 139 -11.74 -8.90 -4.92
C ALA A 139 -10.66 -9.38 -5.89
N LEU A 140 -9.54 -8.65 -5.91
CA LEU A 140 -8.35 -8.94 -6.72
C LEU A 140 -7.19 -9.39 -5.85
N GLY A 141 -7.18 -8.97 -4.58
CA GLY A 141 -6.19 -9.43 -3.62
C GLY A 141 -6.44 -8.89 -2.23
N ALA A 142 -5.79 -9.50 -1.25
CA ALA A 142 -5.81 -9.04 0.12
C ALA A 142 -4.40 -9.07 0.71
N SER A 143 -4.11 -8.12 1.61
CA SER A 143 -2.80 -8.00 2.26
C SER A 143 -2.99 -7.66 3.73
N GLY A 144 -2.28 -8.42 4.57
CA GLY A 144 -2.17 -8.19 6.00
C GLY A 144 -1.07 -7.17 6.29
N TRP A 145 -1.25 -6.37 7.33
CA TRP A 145 -0.28 -5.37 7.75
C TRP A 145 -0.32 -5.15 9.26
N VAL A 146 0.80 -4.67 9.79
CA VAL A 146 0.94 -4.19 11.17
C VAL A 146 1.54 -2.79 11.10
N THR A 147 1.00 -1.86 11.88
CA THR A 147 1.53 -0.49 11.99
C THR A 147 2.40 -0.37 13.23
N ASP A 148 3.37 0.54 13.15
CA ASP A 148 4.20 0.96 14.30
C ASP A 148 3.36 1.57 15.45
N THR A 149 2.09 1.93 15.21
CA THR A 149 1.12 2.45 16.20
C THR A 149 0.22 1.38 16.83
N ASP A 150 0.65 0.12 16.90
CA ASP A 150 -0.08 -0.98 17.56
C ASP A 150 -1.46 -1.32 16.96
N PHE A 151 -1.56 -1.32 15.63
CA PHE A 151 -2.70 -1.89 14.91
C PHE A 151 -2.28 -3.01 13.97
N VAL A 152 -3.10 -4.06 13.92
CA VAL A 152 -3.05 -5.13 12.93
C VAL A 152 -4.27 -4.98 12.01
N GLY A 153 -4.10 -5.21 10.72
CA GLY A 153 -5.22 -5.07 9.79
C GLY A 153 -5.06 -5.89 8.52
N VAL A 154 -6.17 -5.97 7.79
CA VAL A 154 -6.25 -6.54 6.45
C VAL A 154 -6.87 -5.51 5.53
N THR A 155 -6.26 -5.30 4.36
CA THR A 155 -6.82 -4.51 3.27
C THR A 155 -7.14 -5.42 2.09
N ILE A 156 -8.37 -5.34 1.59
CA ILE A 156 -8.87 -6.05 0.41
C ILE A 156 -8.95 -5.04 -0.73
N TYR A 157 -8.38 -5.38 -1.88
CA TYR A 157 -8.37 -4.59 -3.11
C TYR A 157 -9.40 -5.17 -4.06
N MET A 158 -10.31 -4.33 -4.55
CA MET A 158 -11.43 -4.76 -5.38
C MET A 158 -11.48 -3.97 -6.68
N GLY A 159 -11.54 -4.67 -7.80
CA GLY A 159 -11.75 -4.08 -9.11
C GLY A 159 -13.24 -3.78 -9.34
N VAL A 160 -13.54 -2.65 -9.96
CA VAL A 160 -14.93 -2.23 -10.24
C VAL A 160 -15.32 -2.68 -11.66
N ARG A 161 -16.37 -3.48 -11.76
CA ARG A 161 -16.87 -3.96 -13.06
C ARG A 161 -17.37 -2.79 -13.91
N GLY A 162 -16.92 -2.75 -15.16
CA GLY A 162 -17.30 -1.68 -16.10
C GLY A 162 -16.56 -0.36 -15.89
N GLN A 163 -15.64 -0.27 -14.92
CA GLN A 163 -14.79 0.90 -14.70
C GLN A 163 -13.31 0.49 -14.71
N PRO A 164 -12.69 0.40 -15.90
CA PRO A 164 -11.30 -0.01 -16.04
C PRO A 164 -10.33 0.79 -15.17
N GLY A 165 -9.39 0.09 -14.53
CA GLY A 165 -8.35 0.69 -13.69
C GLY A 165 -8.83 1.21 -12.32
N VAL A 166 -10.14 1.27 -12.05
CA VAL A 166 -10.67 1.71 -10.76
C VAL A 166 -10.55 0.59 -9.73
N ILE A 167 -9.88 0.91 -8.62
CA ILE A 167 -9.72 0.02 -7.47
C ILE A 167 -10.32 0.68 -6.24
N TYR A 168 -11.17 -0.08 -5.55
CA TYR A 168 -11.60 0.26 -4.21
C TYR A 168 -10.98 -0.64 -3.15
N GLN A 169 -10.77 -0.07 -1.97
CA GLN A 169 -10.14 -0.74 -0.84
C GLN A 169 -11.10 -0.83 0.34
N ALA A 170 -11.28 -2.03 0.89
CA ALA A 170 -11.94 -2.23 2.17
C ALA A 170 -10.89 -2.69 3.18
N SER A 171 -10.75 -1.97 4.30
CA SER A 171 -9.80 -2.31 5.36
C SER A 171 -10.52 -2.57 6.67
N ASN A 172 -10.08 -3.60 7.38
CA ASN A 172 -10.45 -3.85 8.78
C ASN A 172 -9.16 -3.79 9.61
N ALA A 173 -9.17 -2.96 10.65
CA ALA A 173 -8.02 -2.73 11.53
C ALA A 173 -8.44 -2.90 12.98
N LYS A 174 -7.59 -3.56 13.77
CA LYS A 174 -7.83 -3.87 15.17
C LYS A 174 -6.58 -3.54 16.01
N PRO A 175 -6.73 -3.10 17.27
CA PRO A 175 -5.58 -2.89 18.15
C PRO A 175 -4.84 -4.21 18.44
N THR A 176 -3.52 -4.21 18.32
CA THR A 176 -2.68 -5.40 18.54
C THR A 176 -2.81 -5.94 19.95
N ARG A 177 -3.04 -5.06 20.94
CA ARG A 177 -3.23 -5.43 22.35
C ARG A 177 -4.29 -6.53 22.58
N TYR A 178 -5.33 -6.58 21.75
CA TYR A 178 -6.43 -7.55 21.90
C TYR A 178 -6.42 -8.64 20.84
N PHE A 179 -5.80 -8.37 19.68
CA PHE A 179 -5.88 -9.24 18.50
C PHE A 179 -4.53 -9.83 18.08
N GLY A 180 -3.46 -9.51 18.80
CA GLY A 180 -2.09 -9.88 18.43
C GLY A 180 -1.57 -9.10 17.24
N THR A 181 -0.41 -9.51 16.73
CA THR A 181 0.27 -8.92 15.57
C THR A 181 0.07 -9.72 14.30
N ASP A 182 -0.55 -10.90 14.36
CA ASP A 182 -0.76 -11.78 13.21
C ASP A 182 -2.04 -11.43 12.44
N PRO A 183 -1.96 -10.85 11.22
CA PRO A 183 -3.15 -10.45 10.45
C PRO A 183 -4.06 -11.63 10.08
N ARG A 184 -3.53 -12.86 10.06
CA ARG A 184 -4.30 -14.08 9.73
C ARG A 184 -5.42 -14.32 10.74
N GLY A 185 -5.22 -13.90 11.99
CA GLY A 185 -6.23 -13.98 13.05
C GLY A 185 -7.50 -13.16 12.76
N LEU A 186 -7.46 -12.26 11.77
CA LEU A 186 -8.60 -11.45 11.38
C LEU A 186 -9.47 -12.10 10.29
N LEU A 187 -8.96 -13.08 9.52
CA LEU A 187 -9.64 -13.58 8.31
C LEU A 187 -11.08 -14.06 8.54
N ASN A 188 -11.33 -14.75 9.65
CA ASN A 188 -12.65 -15.30 9.96
C ASN A 188 -13.51 -14.34 10.80
N GLN A 189 -13.03 -13.12 11.08
CA GLN A 189 -13.82 -12.08 11.73
C GLN A 189 -14.69 -11.36 10.71
N SER A 190 -15.76 -10.74 11.19
CA SER A 190 -16.61 -9.90 10.34
C SER A 190 -15.81 -8.74 9.76
N VAL A 191 -15.99 -8.48 8.46
CA VAL A 191 -15.38 -7.34 7.78
C VAL A 191 -15.88 -6.01 8.34
N SER A 192 -17.11 -6.00 8.86
CA SER A 192 -17.73 -4.87 9.57
C SER A 192 -18.86 -5.39 10.47
N ASP A 193 -19.11 -4.71 11.59
CA ASP A 193 -20.20 -5.06 12.52
C ASP A 193 -21.60 -4.96 11.88
N TYR A 194 -21.71 -4.35 10.70
CA TYR A 194 -22.97 -4.16 9.97
C TYR A 194 -23.21 -5.15 8.84
N LEU A 195 -22.21 -5.98 8.50
CA LEU A 195 -22.27 -6.88 7.36
C LEU A 195 -22.16 -8.33 7.84
N PRO A 196 -22.88 -9.29 7.21
CA PRO A 196 -22.85 -10.69 7.62
C PRO A 196 -21.65 -11.47 7.05
N TYR A 197 -20.64 -10.77 6.52
CA TYR A 197 -19.53 -11.37 5.78
C TYR A 197 -18.23 -11.26 6.55
N THR A 198 -17.44 -12.32 6.52
CA THR A 198 -16.08 -12.31 7.05
C THR A 198 -15.11 -11.59 6.11
N ILE A 199 -13.92 -11.26 6.61
CA ILE A 199 -12.83 -10.75 5.78
C ILE A 199 -12.48 -11.76 4.67
N ARG A 200 -12.48 -13.06 4.98
CA ARG A 200 -12.24 -14.13 4.00
C ARG A 200 -13.30 -14.14 2.91
N ASP A 201 -14.58 -14.01 3.26
CA ASP A 201 -15.66 -13.96 2.26
C ASP A 201 -15.48 -12.77 1.33
N PHE A 202 -15.11 -11.61 1.87
CA PHE A 202 -14.83 -10.42 1.06
C PHE A 202 -13.59 -10.57 0.18
N ALA A 203 -12.54 -11.25 0.66
CA ALA A 203 -11.27 -11.39 -0.05
C ALA A 203 -11.36 -12.34 -1.26
N HIS A 204 -12.31 -13.27 -1.28
CA HIS A 204 -12.53 -14.24 -2.37
C HIS A 204 -13.82 -13.98 -3.18
N GLY A 205 -14.61 -12.98 -2.79
CA GLY A 205 -15.97 -12.79 -3.30
C GLY A 205 -16.10 -11.73 -4.41
N ALA A 206 -17.28 -11.75 -5.04
CA ALA A 206 -17.78 -10.67 -5.87
C ALA A 206 -19.12 -10.18 -5.32
N PHE A 207 -19.33 -8.88 -5.32
CA PHE A 207 -20.44 -8.26 -4.62
C PHE A 207 -21.00 -7.05 -5.35
N THR A 208 -22.29 -6.81 -5.15
CA THR A 208 -22.95 -5.54 -5.49
C THR A 208 -23.09 -4.70 -4.22
N PHE A 209 -22.56 -3.49 -4.26
CA PHE A 209 -22.63 -2.53 -3.16
C PHE A 209 -23.62 -1.42 -3.51
N SER A 210 -24.59 -1.17 -2.64
CA SER A 210 -25.54 -0.06 -2.76
C SER A 210 -25.42 0.89 -1.58
N ASN A 211 -25.64 2.19 -1.83
CA ASN A 211 -25.26 3.28 -0.91
C ASN A 211 -23.78 3.23 -0.55
N ALA A 212 -22.94 2.90 -1.53
CA ALA A 212 -21.51 2.87 -1.34
C ALA A 212 -20.99 4.28 -1.06
N LYS A 213 -20.03 4.38 -0.15
CA LYS A 213 -19.34 5.62 0.17
C LYS A 213 -17.85 5.43 0.00
N VAL A 214 -17.23 6.22 -0.86
CA VAL A 214 -15.80 6.11 -1.19
C VAL A 214 -15.07 7.41 -0.93
N SER A 215 -13.84 7.33 -0.44
CA SER A 215 -12.96 8.49 -0.33
C SER A 215 -12.21 8.73 -1.63
N HIS A 216 -11.64 9.92 -1.78
CA HIS A 216 -10.85 10.30 -2.96
C HIS A 216 -9.66 9.36 -3.25
N ASP A 217 -9.13 8.66 -2.23
CA ASP A 217 -8.06 7.66 -2.34
C ASP A 217 -8.58 6.22 -2.57
N GLY A 218 -9.85 6.07 -2.91
CA GLY A 218 -10.48 4.79 -3.25
C GLY A 218 -10.81 3.90 -2.05
N ARG A 219 -10.78 4.40 -0.81
CA ARG A 219 -11.21 3.58 0.34
C ARG A 219 -12.71 3.58 0.49
N MET A 220 -13.28 2.42 0.77
CA MET A 220 -14.71 2.25 1.02
C MET A 220 -15.04 2.42 2.50
N SER A 221 -16.17 3.07 2.79
CA SER A 221 -16.75 3.12 4.13
C SER A 221 -17.67 1.93 4.36
N LEU A 222 -17.34 1.08 5.34
CA LEU A 222 -18.17 -0.06 5.74
C LEU A 222 -19.19 0.35 6.82
N HIS A 223 -20.12 1.23 6.46
CA HIS A 223 -21.08 1.84 7.40
C HIS A 223 -22.45 1.13 7.43
N LYS A 224 -23.26 1.41 8.46
CA LYS A 224 -24.60 0.80 8.68
C LYS A 224 -25.58 0.87 7.49
N ALA A 225 -25.51 1.94 6.68
CA ALA A 225 -26.40 2.12 5.53
C ALA A 225 -25.94 1.38 4.26
N LEU A 226 -24.73 0.80 4.28
CA LEU A 226 -24.18 0.05 3.15
C LEU A 226 -25.01 -1.22 3.01
N ARG A 227 -25.37 -1.56 1.78
CA ARG A 227 -26.00 -2.82 1.45
C ARG A 227 -25.07 -3.58 0.54
N VAL A 228 -24.86 -4.85 0.86
CA VAL A 228 -23.97 -5.76 0.14
C VAL A 228 -24.75 -7.01 -0.18
N SER A 229 -24.69 -7.44 -1.43
CA SER A 229 -25.24 -8.70 -1.91
C SER A 229 -24.23 -9.36 -2.83
N GLU A 230 -24.28 -10.69 -2.96
CA GLU A 230 -23.39 -11.41 -3.87
C GLU A 230 -23.63 -11.01 -5.33
N ALA A 231 -22.55 -10.97 -6.10
CA ALA A 231 -22.58 -10.74 -7.54
C ALA A 231 -21.93 -11.92 -8.28
N PRO A 232 -22.20 -12.09 -9.59
CA PRO A 232 -21.54 -13.13 -10.37
C PRO A 232 -20.03 -12.96 -10.35
N TYR A 233 -19.31 -13.97 -9.88
CA TYR A 233 -17.86 -14.01 -9.87
C TYR A 233 -17.31 -14.26 -11.28
N THR A 234 -16.35 -13.44 -11.70
CA THR A 234 -15.79 -13.45 -13.07
C THR A 234 -14.39 -14.05 -13.18
N GLY A 235 -13.80 -14.50 -12.06
CA GLY A 235 -12.47 -15.12 -12.04
C GLY A 235 -11.40 -14.22 -12.62
N SER A 236 -10.48 -14.81 -13.40
CA SER A 236 -9.33 -14.12 -14.00
C SER A 236 -9.70 -12.92 -14.88
N ALA A 237 -10.91 -12.88 -15.44
CA ALA A 237 -11.37 -11.75 -16.25
C ALA A 237 -11.40 -10.42 -15.48
N ALA A 238 -11.53 -10.46 -14.15
CA ALA A 238 -11.48 -9.25 -13.32
C ALA A 238 -10.09 -8.59 -13.28
N TYR A 239 -9.03 -9.32 -13.62
CA TYR A 239 -7.66 -8.84 -13.62
C TYR A 239 -7.23 -8.22 -14.96
N LYS A 240 -8.03 -8.36 -16.02
CA LYS A 240 -7.68 -7.99 -17.40
C LYS A 240 -7.11 -6.57 -17.51
N GLU A 241 -7.70 -5.61 -16.81
CA GLU A 241 -7.29 -4.20 -16.86
C GLU A 241 -5.97 -3.93 -16.11
N PHE A 242 -5.57 -4.85 -15.23
CA PHE A 242 -4.31 -4.80 -14.49
C PHE A 242 -3.23 -5.66 -15.14
N ALA A 243 -3.59 -6.48 -16.13
CA ALA A 243 -2.69 -7.40 -16.81
C ALA A 243 -1.54 -6.65 -17.48
N VAL A 244 -0.34 -7.17 -17.31
CA VAL A 244 0.86 -6.71 -17.98
C VAL A 244 1.68 -7.91 -18.42
N GLY A 245 1.88 -8.02 -19.73
CA GLY A 245 2.70 -9.09 -20.33
C GLY A 245 4.19 -8.77 -20.40
N ARG A 246 4.56 -7.48 -20.33
CA ARG A 246 5.96 -7.03 -20.42
C ARG A 246 6.30 -5.97 -19.38
N TRP A 247 7.46 -6.09 -18.75
CA TRP A 247 7.86 -5.17 -17.68
C TRP A 247 8.05 -3.72 -18.15
N THR A 248 8.32 -3.51 -19.44
CA THR A 248 8.39 -2.16 -20.02
C THR A 248 7.06 -1.42 -19.95
N GLU A 249 5.92 -2.11 -20.05
CA GLU A 249 4.59 -1.51 -19.88
C GLU A 249 4.37 -1.04 -18.44
N LEU A 250 4.97 -1.71 -17.44
CA LEU A 250 4.95 -1.24 -16.04
C LEU A 250 5.69 0.07 -15.89
N VAL A 251 6.82 0.25 -16.58
CA VAL A 251 7.57 1.51 -16.57
C VAL A 251 6.71 2.64 -17.12
N GLU A 252 6.01 2.41 -18.23
CA GLU A 252 5.12 3.43 -18.82
C GLU A 252 3.95 3.77 -17.89
N ARG A 253 3.28 2.77 -17.32
CA ARG A 253 2.21 2.98 -16.32
C ARG A 253 2.71 3.70 -15.08
N LEU A 254 3.91 3.35 -14.60
CA LEU A 254 4.52 4.02 -13.46
C LEU A 254 4.92 5.44 -13.82
N ARG A 255 5.45 5.71 -15.01
CA ARG A 255 5.76 7.06 -15.47
C ARG A 255 4.52 7.94 -15.49
N GLU A 256 3.40 7.44 -16.02
CA GLU A 256 2.11 8.16 -16.00
C GLU A 256 1.66 8.47 -14.56
N ASN A 257 1.89 7.55 -13.61
CA ASN A 257 1.57 7.74 -12.19
C ASN A 257 2.62 8.55 -11.39
N GLU A 258 3.89 8.58 -11.82
CA GLU A 258 5.04 9.25 -11.19
C GLU A 258 5.24 10.69 -11.70
N LEU A 259 4.63 11.07 -12.83
CA LEU A 259 4.63 12.46 -13.32
C LEU A 259 4.04 13.46 -12.31
N ASN A 260 3.41 12.97 -11.22
CA ASN A 260 3.12 13.77 -10.04
C ASN A 260 3.85 13.22 -8.79
N PRO A 261 5.07 13.68 -8.45
CA PRO A 261 5.81 13.21 -7.27
C PRO A 261 5.17 13.61 -5.93
N LEU A 262 4.11 14.43 -5.98
CA LEU A 262 3.42 14.98 -4.81
C LEU A 262 2.20 14.13 -4.44
N SER A 263 1.40 13.74 -5.44
CA SER A 263 0.17 12.95 -5.25
C SER A 263 0.29 11.48 -5.71
N GLY A 264 1.30 11.16 -6.52
CA GLY A 264 1.56 9.80 -6.99
C GLY A 264 1.96 8.88 -5.84
N SER A 265 1.41 7.65 -5.85
CA SER A 265 1.78 6.64 -4.85
C SER A 265 3.20 6.08 -5.05
N GLY A 266 3.88 6.45 -6.15
CA GLY A 266 5.14 5.85 -6.59
C GLY A 266 4.98 4.35 -6.89
N SER A 267 3.74 3.91 -7.11
CA SER A 267 3.40 2.52 -7.28
C SER A 267 2.12 2.36 -8.10
N THR A 268 1.94 1.18 -8.67
CA THR A 268 0.71 0.76 -9.34
C THR A 268 0.37 -0.67 -8.96
N LEU A 269 -0.90 -1.04 -9.05
CA LEU A 269 -1.31 -2.43 -8.91
C LEU A 269 -1.28 -3.10 -10.28
N ALA A 270 -0.71 -4.30 -10.33
CA ALA A 270 -0.53 -5.03 -11.58
C ALA A 270 -0.81 -6.51 -11.39
N TYR A 271 -1.37 -7.10 -12.43
CA TYR A 271 -1.51 -8.54 -12.63
C TYR A 271 -0.42 -8.97 -13.62
N LEU A 272 0.51 -9.78 -13.14
CA LEU A 272 1.71 -10.16 -13.87
C LEU A 272 1.61 -11.65 -14.19
N GLU A 273 1.91 -12.02 -15.43
CA GLU A 273 2.03 -13.41 -15.90
C GLU A 273 3.51 -13.68 -16.20
N PRO A 274 4.34 -14.06 -15.21
CA PRO A 274 5.76 -14.26 -15.43
C PRO A 274 5.98 -15.46 -16.36
N SER A 275 6.91 -15.33 -17.30
CA SER A 275 7.38 -16.45 -18.13
C SER A 275 8.26 -17.42 -17.32
N GLY A 276 8.81 -16.95 -16.21
CA GLY A 276 9.64 -17.73 -15.31
C GLY A 276 9.88 -17.05 -13.97
N PHE A 277 10.24 -17.87 -12.99
CA PHE A 277 10.61 -17.47 -11.65
C PHE A 277 12.07 -17.87 -11.41
N GLY A 278 12.87 -16.97 -10.85
CA GLY A 278 14.19 -17.32 -10.33
C GLY A 278 14.15 -17.80 -8.89
N GLU A 279 15.32 -18.16 -8.37
CA GLU A 279 15.45 -18.64 -7.01
C GLU A 279 15.11 -17.54 -5.99
N LEU A 280 14.54 -17.96 -4.86
CA LEU A 280 14.29 -17.09 -3.73
C LEU A 280 15.55 -16.97 -2.88
N GLU A 281 16.07 -15.75 -2.76
CA GLU A 281 17.19 -15.40 -1.91
C GLU A 281 16.69 -14.71 -0.64
N ILE A 282 17.15 -15.19 0.53
CA ILE A 282 16.88 -14.57 1.83
C ILE A 282 18.17 -13.94 2.33
N ASP A 283 18.22 -12.61 2.30
CA ASP A 283 19.33 -11.82 2.83
C ASP A 283 19.00 -11.32 4.24
N MET A 284 19.55 -12.02 5.24
CA MET A 284 19.42 -11.65 6.65
C MET A 284 20.11 -10.32 6.99
N LYS A 285 21.10 -9.87 6.20
CA LYS A 285 21.80 -8.60 6.47
C LYS A 285 20.95 -7.41 6.06
N SER A 286 20.32 -7.48 4.88
CA SER A 286 19.41 -6.43 4.41
C SER A 286 17.97 -6.61 4.92
N SER A 287 17.68 -7.71 5.62
CA SER A 287 16.34 -8.07 6.09
C SER A 287 15.32 -8.14 4.95
N LEU A 288 15.71 -8.77 3.83
CA LEU A 288 14.88 -8.92 2.62
C LEU A 288 14.85 -10.37 2.12
N ALA A 289 13.69 -10.80 1.64
CA ALA A 289 13.53 -11.94 0.75
C ALA A 289 13.26 -11.42 -0.67
N SER A 290 13.97 -11.95 -1.67
CA SER A 290 13.84 -11.48 -3.05
C SER A 290 13.96 -12.59 -4.08
N SER A 291 13.26 -12.47 -5.20
CA SER A 291 13.32 -13.41 -6.32
C SER A 291 13.08 -12.67 -7.65
N PRO A 292 13.85 -12.94 -8.71
CA PRO A 292 13.61 -12.32 -10.01
C PRO A 292 12.44 -13.00 -10.74
N LEU A 293 11.57 -12.18 -11.32
CA LEU A 293 10.50 -12.59 -12.24
C LEU A 293 10.88 -12.22 -13.66
N LEU A 294 10.71 -13.16 -14.59
CA LEU A 294 11.06 -13.00 -16.00
C LEU A 294 9.81 -12.73 -16.84
N ASP A 295 9.92 -11.85 -17.83
CA ASP A 295 8.92 -11.71 -18.90
C ASP A 295 9.28 -12.56 -20.14
N ASP A 296 8.46 -12.50 -21.20
CA ASP A 296 8.67 -13.26 -22.45
C ASP A 296 9.98 -12.92 -23.18
N LYS A 297 10.64 -11.81 -22.83
CA LYS A 297 11.91 -11.35 -23.39
C LYS A 297 13.10 -11.56 -22.45
N GLY A 298 12.86 -12.15 -21.27
CA GLY A 298 13.88 -12.34 -20.26
C GLY A 298 14.27 -11.05 -19.52
N ALA A 299 13.47 -9.99 -19.62
CA ALA A 299 13.65 -8.84 -18.75
C ALA A 299 13.22 -9.22 -17.32
N THR A 300 13.86 -8.59 -16.34
CA THR A 300 13.69 -8.95 -14.93
C THR A 300 12.93 -7.88 -14.16
N LEU A 301 11.97 -8.32 -13.36
CA LEU A 301 11.31 -7.55 -12.32
C LEU A 301 11.55 -8.24 -10.98
N MET A 302 12.01 -7.49 -9.98
CA MET A 302 12.39 -8.09 -8.69
C MET A 302 11.18 -8.17 -7.76
N MET A 303 10.77 -9.38 -7.39
CA MET A 303 9.83 -9.58 -6.30
C MET A 303 10.58 -9.40 -4.97
N GLU A 304 10.08 -8.56 -4.06
CA GLU A 304 10.74 -8.24 -2.79
C GLU A 304 9.77 -8.16 -1.61
N VAL A 305 10.18 -8.72 -0.49
CA VAL A 305 9.42 -8.76 0.76
C VAL A 305 10.38 -8.53 1.94
N SER A 306 10.04 -7.62 2.84
CA SER A 306 10.84 -7.41 4.06
C SER A 306 10.65 -8.54 5.06
N LEU A 307 11.73 -8.97 5.70
CA LEU A 307 11.75 -9.98 6.77
C LEU A 307 11.19 -9.40 8.08
N ARG A 308 9.88 -9.12 8.08
CA ARG A 308 9.11 -8.69 9.25
C ARG A 308 8.15 -9.79 9.68
N GLU A 309 7.77 -9.80 10.95
CA GLU A 309 6.93 -10.85 11.52
C GLU A 309 5.61 -11.01 10.76
N GLU A 310 4.98 -9.90 10.35
CA GLU A 310 3.74 -9.89 9.58
C GLU A 310 3.88 -10.50 8.18
N ASN A 311 5.10 -10.56 7.64
CA ASN A 311 5.39 -11.13 6.32
C ASN A 311 5.90 -12.58 6.38
N ASN A 312 6.15 -13.15 7.57
CA ASN A 312 6.66 -14.53 7.70
C ASN A 312 5.82 -15.52 6.89
N HIS A 313 4.50 -15.34 6.91
CA HIS A 313 3.57 -16.21 6.19
C HIS A 313 3.65 -16.06 4.66
N LEU A 314 3.88 -14.84 4.19
CA LEU A 314 4.15 -14.53 2.79
C LEU A 314 5.44 -15.24 2.35
N ILE A 315 6.50 -15.11 3.14
CA ILE A 315 7.81 -15.71 2.88
C ILE A 315 7.71 -17.24 2.87
N ASP A 316 7.04 -17.86 3.85
CA ASP A 316 6.77 -19.31 3.89
C ASP A 316 6.11 -19.81 2.59
N ASN A 317 5.14 -19.05 2.07
CA ASN A 317 4.47 -19.38 0.81
C ASN A 317 5.40 -19.23 -0.39
N LEU A 318 6.18 -18.15 -0.46
CA LEU A 318 7.17 -17.96 -1.54
C LEU A 318 8.23 -19.06 -1.53
N GLU A 319 8.79 -19.40 -0.36
CA GLU A 319 9.74 -20.50 -0.22
C GLU A 319 9.13 -21.80 -0.75
N ALA A 320 7.89 -22.10 -0.38
CA ALA A 320 7.30 -23.37 -0.74
C ALA A 320 6.82 -23.43 -2.21
N MET A 321 6.52 -22.28 -2.83
CA MET A 321 6.22 -22.18 -4.26
C MET A 321 7.47 -22.19 -5.15
N LEU A 322 8.56 -21.57 -4.70
CA LEU A 322 9.79 -21.37 -5.48
C LEU A 322 10.91 -22.38 -5.16
N ASP A 323 10.73 -23.24 -4.15
CA ASP A 323 11.68 -24.31 -3.85
C ASP A 323 11.62 -25.39 -4.94
N ASN A 324 12.60 -25.37 -5.85
CA ASN A 324 12.77 -26.34 -6.94
C ASN A 324 12.81 -27.82 -6.47
N ARG A 325 13.00 -28.08 -5.17
CA ARG A 325 12.96 -29.44 -4.59
C ARG A 325 11.56 -29.91 -4.27
N ARG A 326 10.58 -29.01 -4.22
CA ARG A 326 9.16 -29.30 -3.98
C ARG A 326 8.44 -29.28 -5.32
N SER A 327 7.81 -30.38 -5.70
CA SER A 327 6.91 -30.44 -6.85
C SER A 327 5.59 -29.72 -6.52
N PHE A 328 5.64 -28.40 -6.39
CA PHE A 328 4.47 -27.56 -6.21
C PHE A 328 4.19 -26.79 -7.51
N PRO A 329 2.93 -26.68 -7.97
CA PRO A 329 2.62 -25.90 -9.16
C PRO A 329 3.02 -24.45 -8.95
N LEU A 330 3.70 -23.88 -9.92
CA LEU A 330 3.94 -22.44 -9.97
C LEU A 330 2.60 -21.73 -10.25
N PRO A 331 2.39 -20.52 -9.71
CA PRO A 331 1.23 -19.74 -10.05
C PRO A 331 1.30 -19.30 -11.52
N ALA A 332 0.15 -19.24 -12.17
CA ALA A 332 0.03 -18.69 -13.52
C ALA A 332 0.27 -17.18 -13.52
N ALA A 333 -0.13 -16.50 -12.43
CA ALA A 333 0.04 -15.07 -12.30
C ALA A 333 0.23 -14.62 -10.84
N LEU A 334 0.77 -13.41 -10.70
CA LEU A 334 0.86 -12.70 -9.43
C LEU A 334 0.13 -11.37 -9.53
N PHE A 335 -0.69 -11.06 -8.52
CA PHE A 335 -1.24 -9.72 -8.33
C PHE A 335 -0.55 -9.03 -7.15
N GLY A 336 -0.14 -7.78 -7.35
CA GLY A 336 0.54 -7.03 -6.31
C GLY A 336 0.88 -5.60 -6.69
N ARG A 337 1.63 -4.95 -5.80
CA ARG A 337 2.04 -3.55 -5.96
C ARG A 337 3.42 -3.49 -6.60
N VAL A 338 3.51 -2.85 -7.76
CA VAL A 338 4.76 -2.56 -8.45
C VAL A 338 5.18 -1.13 -8.15
N SER A 339 6.47 -0.90 -7.90
CA SER A 339 7.06 0.42 -7.70
C SER A 339 8.48 0.48 -8.26
N VAL A 340 9.00 1.67 -8.53
CA VAL A 340 10.43 1.84 -8.80
C VAL A 340 11.15 2.12 -7.48
N ARG A 341 12.14 1.29 -7.14
CA ARG A 341 13.03 1.54 -5.99
C ARG A 341 14.46 1.30 -6.40
N GLN A 342 15.34 2.25 -6.08
CA GLN A 342 16.77 2.19 -6.41
C GLN A 342 17.04 1.95 -7.91
N GLY A 343 16.20 2.55 -8.78
CA GLY A 343 16.31 2.40 -10.23
C GLY A 343 15.86 1.05 -10.79
N GLN A 344 15.21 0.20 -9.97
CA GLN A 344 14.72 -1.12 -10.38
C GLN A 344 13.21 -1.22 -10.15
N LEU A 345 12.53 -1.95 -11.05
CA LEU A 345 11.14 -2.35 -10.84
C LEU A 345 11.08 -3.41 -9.74
N LYS A 346 10.29 -3.11 -8.71
CA LYS A 346 10.05 -3.99 -7.57
C LYS A 346 8.57 -4.35 -7.48
N LEU A 347 8.27 -5.62 -7.21
CA LEU A 347 6.93 -6.10 -6.88
C LEU A 347 6.87 -6.52 -5.41
N TYR A 348 5.89 -5.99 -4.69
CA TYR A 348 5.39 -6.59 -3.47
C TYR A 348 4.19 -7.49 -3.81
N PRO A 349 4.33 -8.82 -3.71
CA PRO A 349 3.30 -9.77 -4.14
C PRO A 349 2.20 -9.88 -3.07
N MET A 350 0.94 -9.75 -3.47
CA MET A 350 -0.20 -9.84 -2.55
C MET A 350 -0.97 -11.14 -2.73
N THR A 351 -1.18 -11.57 -3.98
CA THR A 351 -1.99 -12.73 -4.31
C THR A 351 -1.35 -13.52 -5.43
N ALA A 352 -1.31 -14.84 -5.28
CA ALA A 352 -0.90 -15.79 -6.30
C ALA A 352 -2.14 -16.42 -6.93
N ILE A 353 -2.18 -16.47 -8.25
CA ILE A 353 -3.32 -16.96 -9.04
C ILE A 353 -2.88 -18.23 -9.78
N TYR A 354 -3.69 -19.28 -9.71
CA TYR A 354 -3.43 -20.60 -10.27
C TYR A 354 -4.51 -21.00 -11.28
N ASP A 355 -4.09 -21.56 -12.41
CA ASP A 355 -5.01 -22.17 -13.40
C ASP A 355 -5.78 -23.33 -12.78
N GLU A 356 -5.08 -24.20 -12.04
CA GLU A 356 -5.68 -25.28 -11.28
C GLU A 356 -5.89 -24.89 -9.82
N SER A 357 -7.06 -25.19 -9.27
CA SER A 357 -7.37 -24.86 -7.88
C SER A 357 -6.38 -25.52 -6.92
N VAL A 358 -5.82 -24.74 -5.99
CA VAL A 358 -4.94 -25.22 -4.91
C VAL A 358 -5.73 -25.35 -3.61
N THR A 359 -5.29 -26.25 -2.72
CA THR A 359 -5.97 -26.46 -1.44
C THR A 359 -5.30 -25.63 -0.35
N LEU A 360 -6.08 -24.83 0.39
CA LEU A 360 -5.57 -24.11 1.56
C LEU A 360 -5.42 -25.05 2.77
N TYR A 361 -4.45 -24.74 3.64
CA TYR A 361 -4.28 -25.43 4.92
C TYR A 361 -5.50 -25.15 5.80
N ARG A 362 -6.31 -26.19 6.04
CA ARG A 362 -7.60 -26.10 6.75
C ARG A 362 -8.57 -25.11 6.08
N GLY A 363 -8.62 -25.11 4.74
CA GLY A 363 -9.53 -24.26 3.99
C GLY A 363 -10.05 -24.91 2.70
N PRO A 364 -10.83 -24.17 1.90
CA PRO A 364 -11.36 -24.65 0.64
C PRO A 364 -10.28 -24.81 -0.43
N LYS A 365 -10.69 -25.34 -1.58
CA LYS A 365 -9.93 -25.20 -2.83
C LYS A 365 -10.20 -23.81 -3.41
N VAL A 366 -9.14 -23.14 -3.86
CA VAL A 366 -9.19 -21.78 -4.37
C VAL A 366 -8.28 -21.65 -5.58
N HIS A 367 -8.58 -20.70 -6.47
CA HIS A 367 -7.68 -20.32 -7.57
C HIS A 367 -6.77 -19.16 -7.18
N GLU A 368 -7.12 -18.42 -6.13
CA GLU A 368 -6.41 -17.23 -5.67
C GLU A 368 -5.95 -17.50 -4.23
N VAL A 369 -4.68 -17.24 -3.94
CA VAL A 369 -4.11 -17.37 -2.59
C VAL A 369 -3.57 -16.03 -2.15
N HIS A 370 -4.10 -15.47 -1.08
CA HIS A 370 -3.58 -14.23 -0.51
C HIS A 370 -2.33 -14.54 0.32
N LEU A 371 -1.16 -14.22 -0.23
CA LEU A 371 0.13 -14.78 0.19
C LEU A 371 0.47 -14.47 1.65
N SER A 372 0.13 -13.28 2.17
CA SER A 372 0.39 -12.92 3.57
C SER A 372 -0.66 -13.46 4.55
N LEU A 373 -1.78 -14.01 4.08
CA LEU A 373 -2.94 -14.32 4.90
C LEU A 373 -3.27 -15.82 4.93
N GLU A 374 -2.99 -16.55 3.84
CA GLU A 374 -3.49 -17.90 3.65
C GLU A 374 -2.35 -18.88 3.39
N LYS A 375 -2.38 -20.02 4.06
CA LYS A 375 -1.33 -21.04 3.91
C LYS A 375 -1.75 -22.04 2.85
N ILE A 376 -0.89 -22.29 1.88
CA ILE A 376 -1.13 -23.36 0.91
C ILE A 376 -0.82 -24.71 1.56
N LYS A 377 -1.66 -25.72 1.33
CA LYS A 377 -1.43 -27.10 1.78
C LYS A 377 -0.53 -27.83 0.78
N TYR A 378 0.69 -28.14 1.20
CA TYR A 378 1.60 -28.98 0.45
C TYR A 378 1.35 -30.47 0.79
N SER A 379 1.05 -31.30 -0.20
CA SER A 379 1.12 -32.75 -0.01
C SER A 379 2.57 -33.20 -0.13
N LYS A 380 3.17 -33.65 0.98
CA LYS A 380 4.38 -34.49 0.91
C LYS A 380 3.99 -35.85 0.33
N SER A 381 3.78 -35.95 -0.98
CA SER A 381 3.52 -37.22 -1.64
C SER A 381 4.44 -37.34 -2.84
N GLY A 382 5.46 -38.22 -2.74
CA GLY A 382 6.10 -38.75 -3.95
C GLY A 382 7.61 -38.98 -3.99
N VAL A 383 8.34 -39.17 -2.88
CA VAL A 383 9.63 -39.89 -2.95
C VAL A 383 9.58 -41.10 -2.03
N HIS A 384 8.85 -42.12 -2.45
CA HIS A 384 9.25 -43.48 -2.08
C HIS A 384 10.56 -43.77 -2.81
N ARG A 385 11.68 -43.62 -2.11
CA ARG A 385 12.90 -44.37 -2.43
C ARG A 385 12.52 -45.86 -2.41
N ARG A 386 12.19 -46.43 -3.56
CA ARG A 386 12.33 -47.87 -3.75
C ARG A 386 13.81 -48.15 -3.82
N SER A 387 14.38 -48.53 -2.68
CA SER A 387 15.62 -49.30 -2.65
C SER A 387 15.39 -50.60 -3.42
N ARG A 388 16.17 -50.81 -4.48
CA ARG A 388 16.63 -52.14 -4.88
C ARG A 388 18.14 -52.10 -4.87
#